data_AF-A0A2K3K7C0-F1
#
_entry.id   AF-A0A2K3K7C0-F1
#
_cell.length_a   1.000
_cell.length_b   1.000
_cell.length_c   1.000
_cell.angle_alpha   90.00
_cell.angle_beta   90.00
_cell.angle_gamma   90.00
#
_symmetry.space_group_name_H-M   'P 1'
#
loop_
_entity.id
_entity.type
_entity.pdbx_description
1 polymer ?
#
loop_
_entity_poly.entity_id
_entity_poly.type
_entity_poly.pdbx_seq_one_letter_code
_entity_poly.pdbx_strand_id
1 'polypeptide(L)'
;GEWWNANVEEVERNATDTGNPPLESIASTINGFPGDLFNCSQDKTYTLKVKRGKTYLLRVINAALNEQHFFKVANHTLTVVAMDAIYTEHYNTDVIVLAPGQTVDVLLRTNQAVDSYYMVFTPYRSSNVGTNNITTRGVIIYDGANSTTKTPIMPILPDEHDTPTAHKFYTNVTGMIK
;
A
#
# COMPACT_ATOMS: atom_id res chain seq x y z
N GLY A 1 -5.75 4.60 -0.11
CA GLY A 1 -7.13 5.12 -0.19
C GLY A 1 -7.68 4.84 -1.56
N GLU A 2 -8.89 5.31 -1.84
CA GLU A 2 -9.60 5.08 -3.11
C GLU A 2 -10.08 6.40 -3.72
N TRP A 3 -10.33 6.41 -5.03
CA TRP A 3 -10.73 7.58 -5.78
C TRP A 3 -11.89 7.27 -6.75
N TRP A 4 -12.91 8.12 -6.71
CA TRP A 4 -14.02 8.14 -7.67
C TRP A 4 -14.02 9.46 -8.42
N ASN A 5 -14.37 9.42 -9.71
CA ASN A 5 -14.69 10.64 -10.45
C ASN A 5 -16.05 11.23 -10.06
N ALA A 6 -16.99 10.36 -9.67
CA ALA A 6 -18.30 10.78 -9.18
C ALA A 6 -18.19 11.34 -7.75
N ASN A 7 -19.16 12.15 -7.34
CA ASN A 7 -19.29 12.57 -5.94
C ASN A 7 -19.57 11.33 -5.07
N VAL A 8 -18.77 11.13 -4.02
CA VAL A 8 -18.90 9.98 -3.11
C VAL A 8 -20.27 9.92 -2.43
N GLU A 9 -20.92 11.06 -2.17
CA GLU A 9 -22.28 11.10 -1.63
C GLU A 9 -23.33 10.57 -2.62
N GLU A 10 -23.09 10.76 -3.92
CA GLU A 10 -23.97 10.22 -4.98
C GLU A 10 -23.75 8.73 -5.17
N VAL A 11 -22.50 8.27 -5.07
CA VAL A 11 -22.15 6.84 -5.08
C VAL A 11 -22.89 6.11 -3.96
N GLU A 12 -22.86 6.65 -2.75
CA GLU A 12 -23.55 6.09 -1.58
C GLU A 12 -25.07 6.15 -1.72
N ARG A 13 -25.61 7.29 -2.17
CA ARG A 13 -27.06 7.46 -2.36
C ARG A 13 -27.61 6.48 -3.38
N ASN A 14 -26.91 6.28 -4.50
CA ASN A 14 -27.32 5.34 -5.53
C ASN A 14 -27.33 3.89 -5.00
N ALA A 15 -26.29 3.50 -4.25
CA ALA A 15 -26.25 2.19 -3.62
C ALA A 15 -27.44 1.98 -2.65
N THR A 16 -27.74 3.00 -1.85
CA THR A 16 -28.87 3.00 -0.90
C THR A 16 -30.22 2.91 -1.61
N ASP A 17 -30.44 3.72 -2.63
CA ASP A 17 -31.72 3.83 -3.35
C ASP A 17 -32.02 2.57 -4.18
N THR A 18 -30.99 1.94 -4.75
CA THR A 18 -31.15 0.76 -5.62
C THR A 18 -31.01 -0.57 -4.89
N GLY A 19 -30.37 -0.57 -3.72
CA GLY A 19 -29.99 -1.79 -2.99
C GLY A 19 -28.82 -2.56 -3.63
N ASN A 20 -28.17 -2.00 -4.64
CA ASN A 20 -26.96 -2.57 -5.26
C ASN A 20 -25.69 -2.14 -4.51
N PRO A 21 -24.56 -2.86 -4.68
CA PRO A 21 -23.27 -2.40 -4.19
C PRO A 21 -22.89 -1.01 -4.75
N PRO A 22 -22.11 -0.22 -4.00
CA PRO A 22 -21.53 1.02 -4.51
C PRO A 22 -20.75 0.79 -5.80
N LEU A 23 -20.77 1.78 -6.70
CA LEU A 23 -19.91 1.78 -7.88
C LEU A 23 -18.45 1.65 -7.45
N GLU A 24 -17.68 0.83 -8.16
CA GLU A 24 -16.26 0.63 -7.87
C GLU A 24 -15.46 1.93 -8.05
N SER A 25 -14.40 2.08 -7.24
CA SER A 25 -13.44 3.18 -7.42
C SER A 25 -12.74 3.05 -8.77
N ILE A 26 -12.29 4.17 -9.33
CA ILE A 26 -11.52 4.14 -10.60
C ILE A 26 -10.01 4.07 -10.36
N ALA A 27 -9.57 4.28 -9.11
CA ALA A 27 -8.17 4.19 -8.73
C ALA A 27 -7.99 3.98 -7.22
N SER A 28 -7.01 3.17 -6.86
CA SER A 28 -6.38 3.23 -5.53
C SER A 28 -5.36 4.36 -5.49
N THR A 29 -5.06 4.86 -4.28
CA THR A 29 -4.14 5.99 -4.08
C THR A 29 -3.17 5.77 -2.92
N ILE A 30 -1.93 6.21 -3.10
CA ILE A 30 -0.94 6.38 -2.01
C ILE A 30 -0.82 7.87 -1.73
N ASN A 31 -1.17 8.28 -0.51
CA ASN A 31 -1.18 9.69 -0.08
C ASN A 31 -1.95 10.62 -1.03
N GLY A 32 -3.07 10.14 -1.60
CA GLY A 32 -3.91 10.90 -2.53
C GLY A 32 -3.44 10.90 -3.99
N PHE A 33 -2.31 10.24 -4.30
CA PHE A 33 -1.81 10.11 -5.67
C PHE A 33 -2.18 8.74 -6.26
N PRO A 34 -2.85 8.69 -7.43
CA PRO A 34 -3.14 7.43 -8.13
C PRO A 34 -1.90 6.68 -8.65
N GLY A 35 -0.77 7.37 -8.73
CA GLY A 35 0.47 6.82 -9.27
C GLY A 35 0.55 6.91 -10.79
N ASP A 36 1.52 6.20 -11.36
CA ASP A 36 1.97 6.35 -12.74
C ASP A 36 1.29 5.42 -13.76
N LEU A 37 0.22 4.73 -13.36
CA LEU A 37 -0.53 3.81 -14.22
C LEU A 37 -1.65 4.48 -15.03
N PHE A 38 -1.98 5.75 -14.74
CA PHE A 38 -3.04 6.49 -15.42
C PHE A 38 -2.46 7.63 -16.24
N ASN A 39 -3.01 7.85 -17.45
CA ASN A 39 -2.52 8.85 -18.40
C ASN A 39 -2.42 10.28 -17.83
N CYS A 40 -3.29 10.66 -16.90
CA CYS A 40 -3.32 11.99 -16.29
C CYS A 40 -2.51 12.12 -14.98
N SER A 41 -1.87 11.03 -14.53
CA SER A 41 -1.08 11.01 -13.28
C SER A 41 0.30 10.35 -13.43
N GLN A 42 0.75 10.04 -14.66
CA GLN A 42 2.08 9.48 -14.93
C GLN A 42 3.21 10.31 -14.29
N ASP A 43 3.08 11.63 -14.33
CA ASP A 43 3.99 12.62 -13.76
C ASP A 43 3.66 12.99 -12.29
N LYS A 44 2.57 12.45 -11.73
CA LYS A 44 2.04 12.77 -10.39
C LYS A 44 2.00 11.52 -9.51
N THR A 45 3.18 10.98 -9.23
CA THR A 45 3.36 9.85 -8.32
C THR A 45 3.92 10.30 -6.99
N TYR A 46 3.35 9.80 -5.88
CA TYR A 46 3.88 10.07 -4.55
C TYR A 46 5.34 9.60 -4.48
N THR A 47 6.21 10.51 -4.04
CA THR A 47 7.66 10.27 -4.01
C THR A 47 8.22 10.52 -2.61
N LEU A 48 8.92 9.52 -2.07
CA LEU A 48 9.65 9.61 -0.81
C LEU A 48 11.16 9.63 -1.09
N LYS A 49 11.81 10.76 -0.83
CA LYS A 49 13.28 10.89 -0.93
C LYS A 49 13.95 10.33 0.31
N VAL A 50 14.93 9.45 0.12
CA VAL A 50 15.62 8.77 1.23
C VAL A 50 17.14 8.85 1.10
N LYS A 51 17.85 8.81 2.23
CA LYS A 51 19.31 8.72 2.27
C LYS A 51 19.73 7.30 2.60
N ARG A 52 20.65 6.73 1.82
CA ARG A 52 21.19 5.39 2.04
C ARG A 52 21.73 5.24 3.48
N GLY A 53 21.44 4.09 4.09
CA GLY A 53 21.89 3.74 5.44
C GLY A 53 21.06 4.35 6.57
N LYS A 54 20.00 5.11 6.27
CA LYS A 54 19.06 5.63 7.27
C LYS A 54 17.87 4.69 7.44
N THR A 55 17.18 4.87 8.57
CA THR A 55 15.92 4.18 8.87
C THR A 55 14.80 5.20 8.90
N TYR A 56 13.69 4.87 8.24
CA TYR A 56 12.50 5.72 8.17
C TYR A 56 11.33 4.96 8.81
N LEU A 57 10.58 5.63 9.68
CA LEU A 57 9.30 5.11 10.16
C LEU A 57 8.22 5.46 9.14
N LEU A 58 7.62 4.45 8.52
CA LEU A 58 6.44 4.60 7.68
C LEU A 58 5.22 4.24 8.51
N ARG A 59 4.25 5.16 8.55
CA ARG A 59 2.94 4.94 9.16
C ARG A 59 1.97 4.59 8.04
N VAL A 60 1.78 3.30 7.80
CA VAL A 60 0.92 2.84 6.71
C VAL A 60 -0.49 2.74 7.21
N ILE A 61 -1.42 3.43 6.56
CA ILE A 61 -2.83 3.51 6.94
C ILE A 61 -3.65 3.08 5.75
N ASN A 62 -4.48 2.05 5.92
CA ASN A 62 -5.47 1.73 4.91
C ASN A 62 -6.73 2.59 5.12
N ALA A 63 -6.78 3.72 4.43
CA ALA A 63 -7.95 4.58 4.32
C ALA A 63 -8.76 4.32 3.03
N ALA A 64 -8.74 3.09 2.51
CA ALA A 64 -9.73 2.64 1.53
C ALA A 64 -11.08 2.39 2.22
N LEU A 65 -12.14 2.27 1.43
CA LEU A 65 -13.50 2.01 1.91
C LEU A 65 -13.80 0.51 1.93
N ASN A 66 -13.45 -0.22 0.87
CA ASN A 66 -13.98 -1.56 0.66
C ASN A 66 -12.92 -2.68 0.69
N GLU A 67 -11.65 -2.35 0.44
CA GLU A 67 -10.65 -3.35 0.07
C GLU A 67 -9.50 -3.46 1.07
N GLN A 68 -9.15 -4.70 1.39
CA GLN A 68 -7.86 -4.99 2.01
C GLN A 68 -6.76 -4.89 0.96
N HIS A 69 -5.54 -4.61 1.41
CA HIS A 69 -4.43 -4.40 0.49
C HIS A 69 -3.15 -5.02 1.02
N PHE A 70 -2.37 -5.59 0.10
CA PHE A 70 -0.96 -5.83 0.29
C PHE A 70 -0.19 -4.52 0.06
N PHE A 71 0.73 -4.20 0.97
CA PHE A 71 1.72 -3.15 0.77
C PHE A 71 3.14 -3.72 0.76
N LYS A 72 3.91 -3.36 -0.26
CA LYS A 72 5.30 -3.81 -0.44
C LYS A 72 6.19 -2.66 -0.90
N VAL A 73 7.49 -2.77 -0.61
CA VAL A 73 8.52 -1.90 -1.17
C VAL A 73 9.55 -2.76 -1.87
N ALA A 74 9.85 -2.48 -3.14
CA ALA A 74 10.80 -3.27 -3.93
C ALA A 74 12.15 -3.41 -3.23
N ASN A 75 12.62 -4.65 -3.06
CA ASN A 75 13.89 -5.01 -2.43
C ASN A 75 14.10 -4.52 -0.99
N HIS A 76 13.06 -4.04 -0.29
CA HIS A 76 13.20 -3.60 1.09
C HIS A 76 12.43 -4.51 2.04
N THR A 77 13.09 -4.85 3.15
CA THR A 77 12.44 -5.46 4.30
C THR A 77 11.83 -4.36 5.18
N LEU A 78 10.62 -4.61 5.65
CA LEU A 78 9.86 -3.79 6.58
C LEU A 78 9.89 -4.47 7.96
N THR A 79 10.32 -3.75 8.98
CA THR A 79 10.21 -4.22 10.36
C THR A 79 8.94 -3.63 10.98
N VAL A 80 7.92 -4.44 11.21
CA VAL A 80 6.70 -4.03 11.91
C VAL A 80 7.04 -3.80 13.39
N VAL A 81 6.64 -2.64 13.90
CA VAL A 81 6.90 -2.21 15.29
C VAL A 81 5.65 -1.80 16.06
N ALA A 82 4.58 -1.45 15.36
CA ALA A 82 3.26 -1.27 15.97
C ALA A 82 2.14 -1.54 14.97
N MET A 83 0.99 -1.93 15.49
CA MET A 83 -0.26 -2.08 14.76
C MET A 83 -1.40 -1.52 15.60
N ASP A 84 -2.23 -0.67 15.00
CA ASP A 84 -3.39 -0.02 15.67
C ASP A 84 -3.04 0.63 17.02
N ALA A 85 -1.93 1.39 17.02
CA ALA A 85 -1.37 2.09 18.17
C ALA A 85 -0.90 1.18 19.33
N ILE A 86 -0.75 -0.12 19.10
CA ILE A 86 -0.19 -1.08 20.05
C ILE A 86 1.17 -1.56 19.54
N TYR A 87 2.19 -1.50 20.40
CA TYR A 87 3.51 -2.02 20.05
C TYR A 87 3.50 -3.53 19.85
N THR A 88 4.21 -3.97 18.82
CA THR A 88 4.35 -5.39 18.47
C THR A 88 5.75 -5.87 18.81
N GLU A 89 5.91 -7.18 18.96
CA GLU A 89 7.24 -7.77 18.77
C GLU A 89 7.74 -7.42 17.35
N HIS A 90 9.04 -7.21 17.22
CA HIS A 90 9.62 -6.84 15.93
C HIS A 90 9.45 -7.96 14.91
N TYR A 91 8.64 -7.72 13.88
CA TYR A 91 8.39 -8.69 12.82
C TYR A 91 8.95 -8.19 11.49
N ASN A 92 9.95 -8.90 10.95
CA ASN A 92 10.55 -8.60 9.66
C ASN A 92 9.78 -9.29 8.53
N THR A 93 9.29 -8.50 7.58
CA THR A 93 8.53 -8.98 6.42
C THR A 93 8.82 -8.11 5.20
N ASP A 94 8.59 -8.63 4.00
CA ASP A 94 8.63 -7.84 2.75
C ASP A 94 7.23 -7.42 2.29
N VAL A 95 6.19 -7.86 3.00
CA VAL A 95 4.78 -7.56 2.75
C VAL A 95 4.03 -7.31 4.04
N ILE A 96 3.21 -6.28 4.05
CA ILE A 96 2.22 -6.04 5.10
C ILE A 96 0.82 -6.11 4.50
N VAL A 97 -0.16 -6.50 5.31
CA VAL A 97 -1.57 -6.57 4.89
C VAL A 97 -2.38 -5.66 5.79
N LEU A 98 -3.22 -4.82 5.20
CA LEU A 98 -4.08 -3.92 5.96
C LEU A 98 -5.51 -4.02 5.46
N ALA A 99 -6.45 -4.22 6.37
CA ALA A 99 -7.87 -3.97 6.12
C ALA A 99 -8.20 -2.48 6.30
N PRO A 100 -9.30 -1.98 5.69
CA PRO A 100 -9.79 -0.62 5.92
C PRO A 100 -9.85 -0.26 7.41
N GLY A 101 -9.31 0.90 7.76
CA GLY A 101 -9.22 1.41 9.13
C GLY A 101 -7.98 0.98 9.91
N GLN A 102 -7.27 -0.08 9.47
CA GLN A 102 -6.05 -0.53 10.16
C GLN A 102 -4.84 0.36 9.85
N THR A 103 -3.93 0.38 10.81
CA THR A 103 -2.66 1.10 10.77
C THR A 103 -1.51 0.17 11.14
N VAL A 104 -0.41 0.25 10.39
CA VAL A 104 0.81 -0.50 10.67
C VAL A 104 2.00 0.46 10.59
N ASP A 105 2.72 0.56 11.70
CA ASP A 105 3.98 1.31 11.78
C ASP A 105 5.14 0.35 11.44
N VAL A 106 5.89 0.69 10.40
CA VAL A 106 7.04 -0.10 9.93
C VAL A 106 8.31 0.73 9.85
N LEU A 107 9.43 0.13 10.25
CA LEU A 107 10.76 0.67 10.00
C LEU A 107 11.25 0.19 8.63
N LEU A 108 11.48 1.14 7.73
CA LEU A 108 12.11 0.93 6.44
C LEU A 108 13.61 1.22 6.55
N ARG A 109 14.45 0.20 6.39
CA ARG A 109 15.92 0.37 6.34
C ARG A 109 16.38 0.54 4.90
N THR A 110 17.06 1.66 4.63
CA THR A 110 17.50 2.03 3.27
C THR A 110 18.88 1.46 2.94
N ASN A 111 18.99 0.13 2.95
CA ASN A 111 20.24 -0.60 2.74
C ASN A 111 20.51 -0.98 1.27
N GLN A 112 19.62 -0.62 0.34
CA GLN A 112 19.74 -0.97 -1.07
C GLN A 112 20.76 -0.07 -1.80
N ALA A 113 21.04 -0.40 -3.06
CA ALA A 113 21.85 0.44 -3.94
C ALA A 113 21.18 1.81 -4.15
N VAL A 114 21.96 2.83 -4.53
CA VAL A 114 21.41 4.16 -4.85
C VAL A 114 20.64 4.05 -6.16
N ASP A 115 19.32 3.96 -6.06
CA ASP A 115 18.39 3.85 -7.17
C ASP A 115 16.98 4.28 -6.74
N SER A 116 15.99 4.06 -7.61
CA SER A 116 14.57 4.23 -7.32
C SER A 116 13.85 2.88 -7.22
N TYR A 117 12.91 2.79 -6.28
CA TYR A 117 12.20 1.56 -5.91
C TYR A 117 10.71 1.87 -5.77
N TYR A 118 9.84 1.08 -6.39
CA TYR A 118 8.41 1.24 -6.19
C TYR A 118 8.02 0.81 -4.77
N MET A 119 7.19 1.63 -4.14
CA MET A 119 6.26 1.18 -3.11
C MET A 119 4.92 0.90 -3.76
N VAL A 120 4.27 -0.20 -3.41
CA VAL A 120 3.11 -0.70 -4.13
C VAL A 120 2.04 -1.05 -3.12
N PHE A 121 0.82 -0.62 -3.42
CA PHE A 121 -0.38 -0.92 -2.67
C PHE A 121 -1.34 -1.60 -3.64
N THR A 122 -1.60 -2.88 -3.43
CA THR A 122 -2.36 -3.74 -4.35
C THR A 122 -3.48 -4.45 -3.60
N PRO A 123 -4.65 -4.67 -4.20
CA PRO A 123 -5.77 -5.32 -3.55
C PRO A 123 -5.44 -6.73 -3.05
N TYR A 124 -6.07 -7.10 -1.94
CA TYR A 124 -6.16 -8.47 -1.41
C TYR A 124 -7.62 -8.80 -1.16
N ARG A 125 -8.06 -9.98 -1.61
CA ARG A 125 -9.41 -10.49 -1.38
C ARG A 125 -9.40 -11.96 -1.00
N SER A 126 -10.15 -12.27 0.06
CA SER A 126 -10.37 -13.65 0.52
C SER A 126 -11.61 -14.29 -0.11
N SER A 127 -12.41 -13.53 -0.87
CA SER A 127 -13.62 -13.99 -1.55
C SER A 127 -13.73 -13.37 -2.94
N ASN A 128 -14.50 -14.01 -3.82
CA ASN A 128 -14.67 -13.60 -5.22
C ASN A 128 -15.80 -12.57 -5.38
N VAL A 129 -15.77 -11.50 -4.59
CA VAL A 129 -16.68 -10.36 -4.79
C VAL A 129 -16.05 -9.43 -5.83
N GLY A 130 -16.88 -8.88 -6.73
CA GLY A 130 -16.44 -7.88 -7.70
C GLY A 130 -15.93 -6.66 -6.96
N THR A 131 -14.64 -6.38 -7.12
CA THR A 131 -13.94 -5.25 -6.51
C THR A 131 -12.90 -4.75 -7.50
N ASN A 132 -12.42 -3.54 -7.26
CA ASN A 132 -11.45 -2.90 -8.13
C ASN A 132 -10.09 -3.64 -8.03
N ASN A 133 -9.56 -4.12 -9.16
CA ASN A 133 -8.23 -4.78 -9.19
C ASN A 133 -7.11 -3.79 -9.59
N ILE A 134 -7.17 -2.57 -9.07
CA ILE A 134 -6.22 -1.54 -9.42
C ILE A 134 -5.10 -1.45 -8.40
N THR A 135 -3.90 -1.78 -8.86
CA THR A 135 -2.67 -1.49 -8.15
C THR A 135 -2.36 0.01 -8.21
N THR A 136 -1.94 0.60 -7.09
CA THR A 136 -1.35 1.95 -7.07
C THR A 136 0.11 1.89 -6.65
N ARG A 137 0.90 2.82 -7.20
CA ARG A 137 2.35 2.86 -7.01
C ARG A 137 2.79 4.24 -6.50
N GLY A 138 3.75 4.22 -5.58
CA GLY A 138 4.57 5.36 -5.17
C GLY A 138 6.05 5.02 -5.40
N VAL A 139 6.94 5.98 -5.23
CA VAL A 139 8.38 5.77 -5.48
C VAL A 139 9.21 6.18 -4.27
N ILE A 140 10.14 5.32 -3.87
CA ILE A 140 11.26 5.66 -3.00
C ILE A 140 12.45 6.01 -3.88
N ILE A 141 13.00 7.20 -3.71
CA ILE A 141 14.15 7.68 -4.47
C ILE A 141 15.32 7.90 -3.52
N TYR A 142 16.41 7.16 -3.74
CA TYR A 142 17.64 7.38 -2.99
C TYR A 142 18.30 8.69 -3.44
N ASP A 143 18.85 9.42 -2.47
CA ASP A 143 19.68 10.60 -2.72
C ASP A 143 20.88 10.22 -3.61
N GLY A 144 21.06 10.96 -4.71
CA GLY A 144 22.02 10.64 -5.77
C GLY A 144 21.52 9.68 -6.86
N ALA A 145 20.27 9.21 -6.82
CA ALA A 145 19.70 8.42 -7.91
C ALA A 145 19.38 9.29 -9.14
N ASN A 146 19.73 8.81 -10.32
CA ASN A 146 19.37 9.43 -11.60
C ASN A 146 17.91 9.13 -11.95
N SER A 147 16.99 9.86 -11.32
CA SER A 147 15.54 9.59 -11.37
C SER A 147 14.86 9.90 -12.72
N THR A 148 15.53 10.56 -13.66
CA THR A 148 14.89 11.07 -14.89
C THR A 148 14.89 10.08 -16.06
N THR A 149 15.64 8.98 -16.01
CA THR A 149 15.78 8.07 -17.17
C THR A 149 15.52 6.60 -16.86
N LYS A 150 15.45 6.21 -15.57
CA LYS A 150 15.35 4.81 -15.17
C LYS A 150 14.00 4.53 -14.50
N THR A 151 13.27 3.55 -15.01
CA THR A 151 12.06 3.03 -14.37
C THR A 151 12.41 2.47 -12.99
N PRO A 152 11.68 2.86 -11.92
CA PRO A 152 11.91 2.30 -10.60
C PRO A 152 11.76 0.78 -10.55
N ILE A 153 12.49 0.14 -9.64
CA ILE A 153 12.47 -1.31 -9.48
C ILE A 153 11.13 -1.74 -8.88
N MET A 154 10.49 -2.77 -9.46
CA MET A 154 9.20 -3.30 -9.02
C MET A 154 9.38 -4.50 -8.09
N PRO A 155 8.60 -4.64 -6.98
CA PRO A 155 8.59 -5.86 -6.19
C PRO A 155 7.85 -6.99 -6.93
N ILE A 156 8.11 -8.23 -6.52
CA ILE A 156 7.22 -9.35 -6.84
C ILE A 156 5.98 -9.22 -5.96
N LEU A 157 4.82 -9.06 -6.59
CA LEU A 157 3.54 -8.92 -5.91
C LEU A 157 2.91 -10.29 -5.64
N PRO A 158 2.30 -10.49 -4.47
CA PRO A 158 1.41 -11.63 -4.24
C PRO A 158 0.25 -11.61 -5.22
N ASP A 159 -0.33 -12.79 -5.45
CA ASP A 159 -1.64 -12.87 -6.11
C ASP A 159 -2.71 -12.18 -5.25
N GLU A 160 -3.71 -11.58 -5.87
CA GLU A 160 -4.79 -10.87 -5.17
C GLU A 160 -5.60 -11.80 -4.24
N HIS A 161 -5.58 -13.12 -4.46
CA HIS A 161 -6.22 -14.13 -3.63
C HIS A 161 -5.25 -14.91 -2.73
N ASP A 162 -4.01 -14.43 -2.54
CA ASP A 162 -2.98 -15.09 -1.72
C ASP A 162 -3.28 -15.01 -0.22
N THR A 163 -4.32 -15.76 0.17
CA THR A 163 -4.78 -15.91 1.54
C THR A 163 -3.69 -16.50 2.45
N PRO A 164 -2.86 -17.47 2.03
CA PRO A 164 -1.72 -17.91 2.83
C PRO A 164 -0.75 -16.79 3.21
N THR A 165 -0.39 -15.90 2.28
CA THR A 165 0.48 -14.75 2.59
C THR A 165 -0.19 -13.79 3.55
N ALA A 166 -1.47 -13.46 3.34
CA ALA A 166 -2.21 -12.58 4.24
C ALA A 166 -2.36 -13.17 5.64
N HIS A 167 -2.72 -14.45 5.73
CA HIS A 167 -2.84 -15.17 7.00
C HIS A 167 -1.52 -15.22 7.76
N LYS A 168 -0.40 -15.46 7.05
CA LYS A 168 0.94 -15.47 7.64
C LYS A 168 1.31 -14.11 8.22
N PHE A 169 0.92 -13.00 7.58
CA PHE A 169 1.17 -11.68 8.14
C PHE A 169 0.42 -11.50 9.48
N TYR A 170 -0.91 -11.67 9.47
CA TYR A 170 -1.73 -11.43 10.66
C TYR A 170 -1.40 -12.36 11.84
N THR A 171 -1.00 -13.60 11.58
CA THR A 171 -0.68 -14.57 12.65
C THR A 171 0.72 -14.40 13.23
N ASN A 172 1.66 -13.78 12.51
CA ASN A 172 3.02 -13.54 13.01
C ASN A 172 3.19 -12.18 13.70
N VAL A 173 2.25 -11.24 13.52
CA VAL A 173 2.26 -9.99 14.26
C VAL A 173 1.70 -10.23 15.66
N THR A 174 2.59 -10.33 16.64
CA THR A 174 2.20 -10.51 18.05
C THR A 174 2.42 -9.23 18.84
N GLY A 175 1.55 -8.97 19.82
CA GLY A 175 1.72 -7.86 20.75
C GLY A 175 3.00 -8.01 21.58
N MET A 176 3.65 -6.89 21.90
CA MET A 176 4.83 -6.89 22.76
C MET A 176 4.45 -7.27 24.20
N ILE A 177 5.01 -8.36 24.72
CA ILE A 177 4.77 -8.80 26.10
C ILE A 177 5.82 -8.13 26.99
N LYS A 178 5.38 -7.37 28.00
CA LYS A 178 6.24 -6.76 29.02
C LYS A 178 6.55 -7.70 30.16
#